data_AF-B8IHQ8-F1
#
_entry.id   AF-B8IHQ8-F1
#
_cell.length_a   1.000
_cell.length_b   1.000
_cell.length_c   1.000
_cell.angle_alpha   90.00
_cell.angle_beta   90.00
_cell.angle_gamma   90.00
#
_symmetry.space_group_name_H-M   'P 1'
#
loop_
_entity.id
_entity.type
_entity.pdbx_description
1 polymer ?
#
loop_
_entity_poly.entity_id
_entity_poly.type
_entity_poly.pdbx_seq_one_letter_code
_entity_poly.pdbx_strand_id
1 'polypeptide(L)'
;MPSHQETSIVAFPGPGDTAKRVAASRLRDAVEALAAAERRLNEITLTLVAGSIDFARTSSDAEKAITEATARVFERRRALDEIRFELVAPEDHRLVANDEEDLERAHKARLREIEAEIPTYAPPRLTAACLGLSSVSR
;
A
#
# COMPACT_ATOMS: atom_id res chain seq x y z
N MET A 1 -7.85 -66.90 6.14
CA MET A 1 -7.03 -65.76 6.61
C MET A 1 -6.70 -64.91 5.38
N PRO A 2 -7.51 -63.91 5.00
CA PRO A 2 -7.15 -63.03 3.91
C PRO A 2 -6.26 -61.89 4.45
N SER A 3 -5.09 -61.78 3.85
CA SER A 3 -4.09 -60.74 4.05
C SER A 3 -4.61 -59.38 3.56
N HIS A 4 -4.74 -58.43 4.49
CA HIS A 4 -4.96 -57.03 4.18
C HIS A 4 -3.69 -56.45 3.55
N GLN A 5 -3.72 -56.21 2.23
CA GLN A 5 -2.76 -55.31 1.60
C GLN A 5 -3.15 -53.87 1.97
N GLU A 6 -2.34 -53.24 2.80
CA GLU A 6 -2.38 -51.80 3.02
C GLU A 6 -1.91 -51.11 1.73
N THR A 7 -2.87 -50.66 0.94
CA THR A 7 -2.61 -49.76 -0.19
C THR A 7 -2.16 -48.41 0.37
N SER A 8 -0.85 -48.20 0.43
CA SER A 8 -0.26 -46.89 0.70
C SER A 8 -0.61 -45.95 -0.46
N ILE A 9 -1.70 -45.21 -0.31
CA ILE A 9 -2.08 -44.15 -1.25
C ILE A 9 -1.10 -43.01 -1.02
N VAL A 10 -0.11 -42.89 -1.92
CA VAL A 10 0.73 -41.70 -2.01
C VAL A 10 -0.19 -40.52 -2.33
N ALA A 11 -0.52 -39.73 -1.31
CA ALA A 11 -1.31 -38.52 -1.46
C ALA A 11 -0.50 -37.52 -2.29
N PHE A 12 -0.84 -37.41 -3.58
CA PHE A 12 -0.30 -36.34 -4.40
C PHE A 12 -0.83 -35.01 -3.85
N PRO A 13 0.04 -34.02 -3.60
CA PRO A 13 -0.38 -32.74 -3.08
C PRO A 13 -1.40 -32.13 -4.04
N GLY A 14 -2.57 -31.77 -3.52
CA GLY A 14 -3.64 -31.18 -4.32
C GLY A 14 -3.19 -29.85 -4.95
N PRO A 15 -3.92 -29.33 -5.95
CA PRO A 15 -3.59 -28.07 -6.62
C PRO A 15 -3.49 -26.85 -5.66
N GLY A 16 -4.11 -26.90 -4.48
CA GLY A 16 -3.92 -25.89 -3.43
C GLY A 16 -2.53 -25.91 -2.78
N ASP A 17 -1.87 -27.08 -2.71
CA ASP A 17 -0.53 -27.22 -2.12
C ASP A 17 0.58 -26.82 -3.09
N THR A 18 0.36 -26.90 -4.40
CA THR A 18 1.30 -26.35 -5.39
C THR A 18 1.23 -24.82 -5.41
N ALA A 19 0.02 -24.24 -5.39
CA ALA A 19 -0.17 -22.78 -5.33
C ALA A 19 0.46 -22.15 -4.07
N LYS A 20 0.24 -22.75 -2.89
CA LYS A 20 0.85 -22.31 -1.63
C LYS A 20 2.39 -22.38 -1.66
N ARG A 21 2.96 -23.44 -2.24
CA ARG A 21 4.42 -23.57 -2.38
C ARG A 21 5.03 -22.52 -3.31
N VAL A 22 4.38 -22.24 -4.44
CA VAL A 22 4.81 -21.18 -5.37
C VAL A 22 4.72 -19.81 -4.69
N ALA A 23 3.61 -19.52 -4.00
CA ALA A 23 3.45 -18.28 -3.26
C ALA A 23 4.48 -18.13 -2.13
N ALA A 24 4.81 -19.19 -1.40
CA ALA A 24 5.86 -19.19 -0.39
C ALA A 24 7.26 -18.95 -0.98
N SER A 25 7.56 -19.48 -2.18
CA SER A 25 8.81 -19.19 -2.89
C SER A 25 8.92 -17.72 -3.26
N ARG A 26 7.88 -17.17 -3.91
CA ARG A 26 7.83 -15.74 -4.26
C ARG A 26 7.94 -14.85 -3.02
N LEU A 27 7.35 -15.27 -1.89
CA LEU A 27 7.45 -14.54 -0.63
C LEU A 27 8.90 -14.47 -0.14
N ARG A 28 9.65 -15.57 -0.23
CA ARG A 28 11.08 -15.57 0.10
C ARG A 28 11.85 -14.58 -0.76
N ASP A 29 11.65 -14.62 -2.07
CA ASP A 29 12.33 -13.73 -3.01
C ASP A 29 11.98 -12.26 -2.73
N ALA A 30 10.72 -11.98 -2.41
CA ALA A 30 10.26 -10.63 -2.06
C ALA A 30 10.86 -10.12 -0.75
N VAL A 31 11.03 -10.99 0.25
CA VAL A 31 11.71 -10.66 1.53
C VAL A 31 13.17 -10.31 1.26
N GLU A 32 13.87 -11.11 0.45
CA GLU A 32 15.27 -10.84 0.10
C GLU A 32 15.43 -9.53 -0.68
N ALA A 33 14.54 -9.27 -1.63
CA ALA A 33 14.52 -8.04 -2.41
C ALA A 33 14.25 -6.80 -1.54
N LEU A 34 13.34 -6.89 -0.57
CA LEU A 34 13.09 -5.82 0.39
C LEU A 34 14.32 -5.57 1.27
N ALA A 35 14.92 -6.63 1.83
CA ALA A 35 16.12 -6.50 2.63
C ALA A 35 17.28 -5.86 1.85
N ALA A 36 17.44 -6.19 0.56
CA ALA A 36 18.43 -5.56 -0.30
C ALA A 36 18.14 -4.07 -0.54
N ALA A 37 16.88 -3.68 -0.73
CA ALA A 37 16.48 -2.28 -0.87
C ALA A 37 16.73 -1.48 0.42
N GLU A 38 16.40 -2.05 1.58
CA GLU A 38 16.65 -1.42 2.89
C GLU A 38 18.16 -1.25 3.16
N ARG A 39 18.97 -2.28 2.85
CA ARG A 39 20.44 -2.16 2.92
C ARG A 39 20.95 -1.04 2.03
N ARG A 40 20.45 -0.94 0.80
CA ARG A 40 20.88 0.10 -0.14
C ARG A 40 20.52 1.52 0.34
N LEU A 41 19.33 1.69 0.91
CA LEU A 41 18.94 2.95 1.53
C LEU A 41 19.90 3.31 2.67
N ASN A 42 20.18 2.37 3.57
CA ASN A 42 21.11 2.57 4.68
C ASN A 42 22.52 2.93 4.20
N GLU A 43 23.05 2.25 3.17
CA GLU A 43 24.34 2.58 2.57
C GLU A 43 24.39 4.01 2.07
N ILE A 44 23.37 4.46 1.34
CA ILE A 44 23.28 5.83 0.82
C ILE A 44 23.22 6.82 1.98
N THR A 45 22.36 6.58 2.98
CA THR A 45 22.24 7.44 4.16
C THR A 45 23.55 7.54 4.94
N LEU A 46 24.23 6.42 5.18
CA LEU A 46 25.52 6.41 5.88
C LEU A 46 26.61 7.14 5.09
N THR A 47 26.64 6.95 3.77
CA THR A 47 27.59 7.64 2.87
C THR A 47 27.38 9.15 2.90
N LEU A 48 26.12 9.60 2.98
CA LEU A 48 25.77 11.01 3.11
C LEU A 48 26.17 11.58 4.46
N VAL A 49 25.89 10.88 5.56
CA VAL A 49 26.29 11.28 6.92
C VAL A 49 27.81 11.36 7.05
N ALA A 50 28.55 10.46 6.40
CA ALA A 50 30.00 10.45 6.38
C ALA A 50 30.62 11.59 5.54
N GLY A 51 29.81 12.40 4.84
CA GLY A 51 30.30 13.54 4.07
C GLY A 51 31.04 13.16 2.79
N SER A 52 30.64 12.07 2.13
CA SER A 52 31.26 11.63 0.87
C SER A 52 31.30 12.74 -0.19
N ILE A 53 32.46 12.92 -0.81
CA ILE A 53 32.76 13.97 -1.80
C ILE A 53 31.82 13.89 -3.02
N ASP A 54 31.39 12.68 -3.38
CA ASP A 54 30.52 12.44 -4.55
C ASP A 54 29.14 13.09 -4.40
N PHE A 55 28.61 13.16 -3.17
CA PHE A 55 27.32 13.80 -2.88
C PHE A 55 27.47 15.23 -2.38
N ALA A 56 28.64 15.60 -1.86
CA ALA A 56 28.93 16.95 -1.39
C ALA A 56 28.95 18.00 -2.52
N ARG A 57 29.14 17.59 -3.79
CA ARG A 57 29.17 18.52 -4.93
C ARG A 57 27.81 19.10 -5.30
N THR A 58 26.71 18.42 -5.01
CA THR A 58 25.36 18.82 -5.41
C THR A 58 24.32 18.26 -4.43
N SER A 59 23.78 19.10 -3.53
CA SER A 59 22.74 18.69 -2.57
C SER A 59 21.50 18.08 -3.25
N SER A 60 21.17 18.54 -4.46
CA SER A 60 20.09 18.01 -5.29
C SER A 60 20.26 16.53 -5.65
N ASP A 61 21.50 16.05 -5.85
CA ASP A 61 21.73 14.66 -6.26
C ASP A 61 21.63 13.70 -5.06
N ALA A 62 21.98 14.17 -3.86
CA ALA A 62 21.81 13.45 -2.61
C ALA A 62 20.34 13.24 -2.24
N GLU A 63 19.53 14.31 -2.31
CA GLU A 63 18.09 14.25 -2.04
C GLU A 63 17.37 13.32 -3.02
N LYS A 64 17.73 13.41 -4.31
CA LYS A 64 17.19 12.52 -5.34
C LYS A 64 17.56 11.06 -5.07
N ALA A 65 18.81 10.77 -4.73
CA ALA A 65 19.25 9.41 -4.41
C ALA A 65 18.52 8.80 -3.20
N ILE A 66 18.32 9.57 -2.12
CA ILE A 66 17.51 9.12 -0.97
C ILE A 66 16.07 8.88 -1.37
N THR A 67 15.47 9.80 -2.14
CA THR A 67 14.06 9.71 -2.55
C THR A 67 13.82 8.47 -3.41
N GLU A 68 14.70 8.21 -4.39
CA GLU A 68 14.63 7.02 -5.24
C GLU A 68 14.83 5.73 -4.44
N ALA A 69 15.80 5.69 -3.52
CA ALA A 69 16.03 4.52 -2.67
C ALA A 69 14.84 4.25 -1.74
N THR A 70 14.25 5.30 -1.18
CA THR A 70 13.05 5.23 -0.35
C THR A 70 11.85 4.72 -1.14
N ALA A 71 11.62 5.25 -2.34
CA ALA A 71 10.55 4.79 -3.22
C ALA A 71 10.66 3.30 -3.53
N ARG A 72 11.88 2.81 -3.80
CA ARG A 72 12.14 1.38 -4.03
C ARG A 72 11.82 0.52 -2.80
N VAL A 73 12.13 0.98 -1.59
CA VAL A 73 11.75 0.25 -0.36
C VAL A 73 10.23 0.11 -0.25
N PHE A 74 9.49 1.20 -0.49
CA PHE A 74 8.03 1.17 -0.46
C PHE A 74 7.43 0.24 -1.54
N GLU A 75 7.96 0.28 -2.76
CA GLU A 75 7.56 -0.61 -3.85
C GLU A 75 7.75 -2.09 -3.45
N ARG A 76 8.92 -2.44 -2.87
CA ARG A 76 9.20 -3.81 -2.42
C ARG A 76 8.35 -4.24 -1.25
N ARG A 77 8.07 -3.34 -0.29
CA ARG A 77 7.14 -3.62 0.82
C ARG A 77 5.74 -3.92 0.29
N ARG A 78 5.25 -3.12 -0.66
CA ARG A 78 3.95 -3.34 -1.30
C ARG A 78 3.86 -4.71 -1.98
N ALA A 79 4.86 -5.05 -2.80
CA ALA A 79 4.89 -6.36 -3.48
C ALA A 79 4.89 -7.53 -2.48
N LEU A 80 5.59 -7.39 -1.36
CA LEU A 80 5.61 -8.38 -0.30
C LEU A 80 4.25 -8.52 0.40
N ASP A 81 3.56 -7.41 0.65
CA ASP A 81 2.24 -7.41 1.25
C ASP A 81 1.18 -7.99 0.30
N GLU A 82 1.25 -7.70 -1.00
CA GLU A 82 0.40 -8.33 -2.03
C GLU A 82 0.51 -9.86 -2.00
N ILE A 83 1.72 -10.41 -1.90
CA ILE A 83 1.93 -11.86 -1.77
C ILE A 83 1.36 -12.41 -0.45
N ARG A 84 1.45 -11.65 0.65
CA ARG A 84 0.86 -12.05 1.94
C ARG A 84 -0.67 -12.07 1.86
N PHE A 85 -1.30 -11.12 1.19
CA PHE A 85 -2.75 -11.11 0.97
C PHE A 85 -3.20 -12.33 0.17
N GLU A 86 -2.50 -12.67 -0.92
CA GLU A 86 -2.78 -13.89 -1.69
C GLU A 86 -2.71 -15.17 -0.84
N LEU A 87 -1.80 -15.22 0.14
CA LEU A 87 -1.64 -16.36 1.04
C LEU A 87 -2.71 -16.46 2.13
N VAL A 88 -3.19 -15.33 2.63
CA VAL A 88 -4.19 -15.27 3.72
C VAL A 88 -5.61 -15.47 3.19
N ALA A 89 -5.92 -14.96 1.99
CA ALA A 89 -7.28 -14.97 1.45
C ALA A 89 -7.31 -15.24 -0.07
N PRO A 90 -6.95 -16.46 -0.52
CA PRO A 90 -6.90 -16.81 -1.94
C PRO A 90 -8.27 -16.79 -2.64
N GLU A 91 -9.38 -16.89 -1.89
CA GLU A 91 -10.76 -16.91 -2.43
C GLU A 91 -11.47 -15.53 -2.31
N ASP A 92 -11.18 -14.72 -1.29
CA ASP A 92 -11.85 -13.41 -1.07
C ASP A 92 -11.38 -12.30 -2.03
N HIS A 93 -10.31 -12.55 -2.79
CA HIS A 93 -9.77 -11.63 -3.79
C HIS A 93 -10.06 -12.07 -5.22
N ARG A 94 -10.89 -13.09 -5.44
CA ARG A 94 -11.61 -13.18 -6.71
C ARG A 94 -12.49 -11.93 -6.76
N LEU A 95 -11.99 -10.90 -7.44
CA LEU A 95 -12.77 -9.76 -7.87
C LEU A 95 -14.06 -10.35 -8.45
N VAL A 96 -15.16 -10.26 -7.69
CA VAL A 96 -16.50 -10.39 -8.25
C VAL A 96 -16.48 -9.43 -9.44
N ALA A 97 -16.86 -9.90 -10.62
CA ALA A 97 -16.84 -9.07 -11.82
C ALA A 97 -17.46 -7.73 -11.46
N ASN A 98 -16.66 -6.66 -11.49
CA ASN A 98 -17.09 -5.34 -11.08
C ASN A 98 -18.20 -4.93 -12.03
N ASP A 99 -19.45 -5.07 -11.60
CA ASP A 99 -20.53 -4.37 -12.25
C ASP A 99 -20.31 -2.89 -11.98
N GLU A 100 -20.14 -2.12 -13.05
CA GLU A 100 -19.89 -0.69 -12.99
C GLU A 100 -21.03 0.02 -12.23
N GLU A 101 -22.25 -0.53 -12.30
CA GLU A 101 -23.40 -0.06 -11.53
C GLU A 101 -23.26 -0.27 -10.02
N ASP A 102 -22.61 -1.35 -9.58
CA ASP A 102 -22.43 -1.64 -8.15
C ASP A 102 -21.38 -0.72 -7.52
N LEU A 103 -20.31 -0.42 -8.27
CA LEU A 103 -19.32 0.58 -7.89
C LEU A 103 -19.93 1.97 -7.80
N GLU A 104 -20.73 2.36 -8.81
CA GLU A 104 -21.39 3.66 -8.82
C GLU A 104 -22.36 3.79 -7.64
N ARG A 105 -23.10 2.73 -7.33
CA ARG A 105 -24.03 2.69 -6.19
C ARG A 105 -23.31 2.79 -4.85
N ALA A 106 -22.21 2.05 -4.67
CA ALA A 106 -21.39 2.11 -3.45
C ALA A 106 -20.74 3.49 -3.26
N HIS A 107 -20.25 4.09 -4.35
CA HIS A 107 -19.62 5.41 -4.30
C HIS A 107 -20.64 6.51 -4.00
N LYS A 108 -21.84 6.47 -4.62
CA LYS A 108 -22.95 7.38 -4.30
C LYS A 108 -23.43 7.24 -2.86
N ALA A 109 -23.50 6.02 -2.33
CA ALA A 109 -23.88 5.80 -0.93
C ALA A 109 -22.87 6.46 0.02
N ARG A 110 -21.58 6.27 -0.23
CA ARG A 110 -20.52 6.84 0.61
C ARG A 110 -20.42 8.36 0.50
N LEU A 111 -20.65 8.93 -0.68
CA LEU A 111 -20.75 10.39 -0.85
C LEU A 111 -21.91 10.98 -0.04
N ARG A 112 -23.07 10.31 -0.01
CA ARG A 112 -24.22 10.76 0.80
C ARG A 112 -23.96 10.67 2.30
N GLU A 113 -23.25 9.65 2.76
CA GLU A 113 -22.83 9.55 4.16
C GLU A 113 -21.89 10.70 4.53
N ILE A 114 -20.90 11.00 3.69
CA ILE A 114 -19.98 12.12 3.89
C ILE A 114 -20.74 13.46 3.88
N GLU A 115 -21.67 13.66 2.93
CA GLU A 115 -22.50 14.87 2.86
C GLU A 115 -23.40 15.04 4.09
N ALA A 116 -23.89 13.94 4.67
CA ALA A 116 -24.69 13.96 5.89
C ALA A 116 -23.86 14.27 7.14
N GLU A 117 -22.56 13.93 7.13
CA GLU A 117 -21.61 14.22 8.21
C GLU A 117 -21.01 15.63 8.13
N ILE A 118 -21.11 16.33 6.99
CA ILE A 118 -20.76 17.75 6.90
C ILE A 118 -21.79 18.53 7.73
N PRO A 119 -21.44 19.08 8.91
CA PRO A 119 -22.34 19.96 9.61
C PRO A 119 -22.61 21.14 8.68
N THR A 120 -23.87 21.57 8.56
CA THR A 120 -24.26 22.79 7.85
C THR A 120 -23.73 24.02 8.59
N TYR A 121 -22.42 24.16 8.66
CA TYR A 121 -21.75 25.35 9.15
C TYR A 121 -21.78 26.35 8.01
N ALA A 122 -22.94 26.98 7.83
CA ALA A 122 -22.92 28.28 7.19
C ALA A 122 -22.02 29.16 8.07
N PRO A 123 -20.84 29.61 7.59
CA PRO A 123 -20.09 30.58 8.36
C PRO A 123 -21.03 31.76 8.64
N PRO A 124 -21.02 32.35 9.86
CA PRO A 124 -21.84 33.51 10.14
C PRO A 124 -21.56 34.52 9.01
N ARG A 125 -22.61 34.93 8.29
CA ARG A 125 -22.47 35.94 7.24
C ARG A 125 -21.71 37.10 7.86
N LEU A 126 -20.52 37.39 7.33
CA LEU A 126 -19.72 38.53 7.79
C LEU A 126 -20.61 39.75 7.68
N THR A 127 -21.09 40.25 8.82
CA THR A 127 -21.89 41.48 8.84
C THR A 127 -20.96 42.64 8.50
N ALA A 128 -21.49 43.76 8.01
CA ALA A 128 -20.68 44.94 7.70
C ALA A 128 -19.77 45.38 8.87
N ALA A 129 -20.17 45.07 10.12
CA ALA A 129 -19.37 45.26 11.32
C ALA A 129 -18.09 44.40 11.37
N CYS A 130 -18.14 43.16 10.88
CA CYS A 130 -16.98 42.26 10.81
C CYS A 130 -15.96 42.69 9.73
N LEU A 131 -16.40 43.47 8.74
CA LEU A 131 -15.56 43.99 7.65
C LEU A 131 -15.01 45.39 7.93
N GLY A 132 -15.22 45.95 9.13
CA GLY A 132 -14.76 47.30 9.47
C GLY A 132 -15.44 48.41 8.67
N LEU A 133 -16.58 48.12 8.03
CA LEU A 133 -17.35 49.08 7.27
C LEU A 133 -18.30 49.82 8.21
N SER A 134 -17.75 50.70 9.05
CA SER A 134 -18.57 51.68 9.79
C SER A 134 -19.18 52.67 8.79
N SER A 135 -20.51 52.70 8.75
CA SER A 135 -21.31 53.63 7.96
C SER A 135 -20.88 55.08 8.23
N VAL A 136 -20.29 55.73 7.23
CA VAL A 136 -20.19 57.20 7.21
C VAL A 136 -21.56 57.72 6.79
N SER A 137 -22.40 57.99 7.78
CA SER A 137 -23.61 58.79 7.56
C SER A 137 -23.18 60.25 7.35
N ARG A 138 -23.59 60.85 6.23
CA ARG A 138 -23.64 62.31 6.08
C ARG A 138 -24.96 62.84 6.61
#